data_AF-A0A268TR66-F1
#
_entry.id   AF-A0A268TR66-F1
#
_cell.length_a   1.000
_cell.length_b   1.000
_cell.length_c   1.000
_cell.angle_alpha   90.00
_cell.angle_beta   90.00
_cell.angle_gamma   90.00
#
_symmetry.space_group_name_H-M   'P 1'
#
loop_
_entity.id
_entity.type
_entity.pdbx_description
1 polymer ?
#
loop_
_entity_poly.entity_id
_entity_poly.type
_entity_poly.pdbx_seq_one_letter_code
_entity_poly.pdbx_strand_id
1 'polypeptide(L)'
;MIQAARGSNSDSFLREAKEAILSFNDPQVENLFSRALMSVVEKRNDPEKIYTGAKEARENILSYLEQNGVTQTANIWARKIEFERKAIDSLKTEIRNALKERKIEGVVEIHLQDREINSPHIQFVGNDAPKAEKIIAEILVKHNYEDSLESAISKGTKPAYFELESKFLPRRQILSDRLAQDERYIQEREQIQQRQQEKERQTKELFKGISERAKSFREILLNLDKTAHFSSGKESKIEQIRKIKSMPTEELKEAYFKKRKQR
;
A
#
# COMPACT_ATOMS: atom_id res chain seq x y z
N MET A 1 23.12 8.78 18.02
CA MET A 1 24.22 9.66 17.57
C MET A 1 23.93 11.16 17.74
N ILE A 2 24.48 11.78 18.80
CA ILE A 2 24.33 13.22 19.07
C ILE A 2 25.30 14.08 18.26
N GLN A 3 24.79 15.19 17.73
CA GLN A 3 25.46 16.24 16.97
C GLN A 3 25.00 17.62 17.46
N ALA A 4 25.73 18.68 17.09
CA ALA A 4 25.25 20.04 17.26
C ALA A 4 23.91 20.26 16.54
N ALA A 5 23.13 21.26 16.95
CA ALA A 5 21.93 21.65 16.23
C ALA A 5 22.27 21.93 14.75
N ARG A 6 21.39 21.49 13.85
CA ARG A 6 21.49 21.86 12.43
C ARG A 6 21.31 23.37 12.33
N GLY A 7 22.21 24.06 11.62
CA GLY A 7 22.07 25.50 11.39
C GLY A 7 20.86 25.84 10.52
N SER A 8 20.41 27.10 10.54
CA SER A 8 19.25 27.56 9.77
C SER A 8 19.39 27.42 8.24
N ASN A 9 20.61 27.30 7.73
CA ASN A 9 20.91 27.06 6.32
C ASN A 9 20.93 25.56 5.96
N SER A 10 20.71 24.65 6.91
CA SER A 10 20.85 23.20 6.70
C SER A 10 19.60 22.59 6.06
N ASP A 11 19.73 22.15 4.81
CA ASP A 11 18.63 21.53 4.05
C ASP A 11 18.18 20.15 4.55
N SER A 12 18.80 19.65 5.62
CA SER A 12 18.41 18.39 6.29
C SER A 12 17.35 18.59 7.38
N PHE A 13 17.18 19.80 7.93
CA PHE A 13 16.15 20.10 8.92
C PHE A 13 14.88 20.65 8.26
N LEU A 14 13.70 20.16 8.67
CA LEU A 14 12.40 20.41 8.01
C LEU A 14 12.36 19.89 6.57
N ARG A 15 13.15 18.84 6.30
CA ARG A 15 13.11 18.11 5.03
C ARG A 15 11.81 17.33 4.94
N GLU A 16 11.41 16.68 6.02
CA GLU A 16 10.20 15.85 6.10
C GLU A 16 9.05 16.65 6.73
N ALA A 17 9.00 17.97 6.51
CA ALA A 17 8.07 18.89 7.17
C ALA A 17 6.59 18.45 7.11
N LYS A 18 6.17 17.76 6.04
CA LYS A 18 4.81 17.22 5.90
C LYS A 18 4.50 16.13 6.92
N GLU A 19 5.50 15.31 7.27
CA GLU A 19 5.34 14.16 8.17
C GLU A 19 6.05 14.37 9.52
N ALA A 20 6.62 15.56 9.75
CA ALA A 20 7.35 15.88 10.97
C ALA A 20 6.44 15.85 12.21
N ILE A 21 7.00 15.39 13.33
CA ILE A 21 6.36 15.40 14.64
C ILE A 21 6.83 16.65 15.37
N LEU A 22 5.90 17.54 15.68
CA LEU A 22 6.13 18.61 16.64
C LEU A 22 5.81 18.10 18.06
N SER A 23 6.74 18.36 18.98
CA SER A 23 6.58 18.16 20.42
C SER A 23 6.96 19.46 21.12
N PHE A 24 5.99 20.30 21.45
CA PHE A 24 6.21 21.50 22.27
C PHE A 24 5.25 21.47 23.46
N ASN A 25 5.71 21.94 24.62
CA ASN A 25 4.92 21.90 25.84
C ASN A 25 3.83 22.98 25.84
N ASP A 26 4.05 24.11 25.17
CA ASP A 26 3.05 25.15 24.96
C ASP A 26 2.20 24.85 23.70
N PRO A 27 0.88 24.60 23.86
CA PRO A 27 -0.01 24.34 22.73
C PRO A 27 -0.11 25.51 21.74
N GLN A 28 0.04 26.76 22.18
CA GLN A 28 0.01 27.92 21.29
C GLN A 28 1.24 27.94 20.38
N VAL A 29 2.41 27.63 20.93
CA VAL A 29 3.66 27.51 20.18
C VAL A 29 3.60 26.33 19.22
N GLU A 30 3.12 25.17 19.67
CA GLU A 30 2.96 23.99 18.81
C GLU A 30 2.06 24.30 17.61
N ASN A 31 0.93 24.99 17.84
CA ASN A 31 0.01 25.41 16.79
C ASN A 31 0.64 26.46 15.85
N LEU A 32 1.41 27.40 16.38
CA LEU A 32 2.13 28.40 15.59
C LEU A 32 3.08 27.72 14.60
N PHE A 33 3.93 26.81 15.10
CA PHE A 33 4.89 26.10 14.26
C PHE A 33 4.21 25.11 13.31
N SER A 34 3.12 24.46 13.74
CA SER A 34 2.33 23.60 12.85
C SER A 34 1.80 24.37 11.63
N ARG A 35 1.23 25.56 11.83
CA ARG A 35 0.77 26.42 10.73
C ARG A 35 1.91 26.89 9.83
N ALA A 36 3.05 27.24 10.41
CA ALA A 36 4.24 27.63 9.66
C ALA A 36 4.71 26.48 8.75
N LEU A 37 4.79 25.25 9.27
CA LEU A 37 5.15 24.07 8.48
C LEU A 37 4.12 23.75 7.39
N MET A 38 2.82 23.87 7.68
CA MET A 38 1.78 23.69 6.66
C MET A 38 1.96 24.67 5.50
N SER A 39 2.19 25.96 5.79
CA SER A 39 2.45 26.96 4.74
C SER A 39 3.70 26.62 3.90
N VAL A 40 4.76 26.11 4.54
CA VAL A 40 5.96 25.65 3.83
C VAL A 40 5.65 24.48 2.91
N VAL A 41 4.89 23.49 3.37
CA VAL A 41 4.49 22.32 2.59
C VAL A 41 3.62 22.70 1.40
N GLU A 42 2.62 23.57 1.61
CA GLU A 42 1.75 24.08 0.55
C GLU A 42 2.56 24.78 -0.55
N LYS A 43 3.48 25.68 -0.17
CA LYS A 43 4.33 26.40 -1.13
C LYS A 43 5.32 25.48 -1.85
N ARG A 44 5.80 24.41 -1.20
CA ARG A 44 6.68 23.41 -1.86
C ARG A 44 5.97 22.61 -2.95
N ASN A 45 4.65 22.45 -2.83
CA ASN A 45 3.85 21.74 -3.82
C ASN A 45 3.42 22.63 -5.01
N ASP A 46 3.67 23.94 -4.93
CA ASP A 46 3.35 24.91 -5.98
C ASP A 46 4.59 25.17 -6.86
N PRO A 47 4.59 24.74 -8.14
CA PRO A 47 5.75 24.91 -9.03
C PRO A 47 6.09 26.37 -9.33
N GLU A 48 5.15 27.30 -9.12
CA GLU A 48 5.35 28.74 -9.36
C GLU A 48 5.99 29.46 -8.17
N LYS A 49 6.14 28.79 -7.02
CA LYS A 49 6.68 29.40 -5.79
C LYS A 49 8.17 29.11 -5.64
N ILE A 50 8.97 30.16 -5.81
CA ILE A 50 10.43 30.12 -5.59
C ILE A 50 10.78 30.17 -4.09
N TYR A 51 10.00 30.92 -3.30
CA TYR A 51 10.22 31.11 -1.86
C TYR A 51 9.18 30.36 -1.04
N THR A 52 9.63 29.35 -0.29
CA THR A 52 8.76 28.49 0.51
C THR A 52 8.60 28.95 1.96
N GLY A 53 9.48 29.83 2.46
CA GLY A 53 9.52 30.22 3.88
C GLY A 53 10.18 29.19 4.79
N ALA A 54 10.76 28.11 4.24
CA ALA A 54 11.39 27.04 5.02
C ALA A 54 12.55 27.54 5.89
N LYS A 55 13.33 28.51 5.42
CA LYS A 55 14.41 29.13 6.19
C LYS A 55 13.87 29.84 7.43
N GLU A 56 12.88 30.70 7.25
CA GLU A 56 12.23 31.44 8.34
C GLU A 56 11.59 30.49 9.37
N ALA A 57 10.91 29.44 8.91
CA ALA A 57 10.37 28.41 9.80
C ALA A 57 11.46 27.71 10.63
N ARG A 58 12.60 27.35 10.01
CA ARG A 58 13.75 26.79 10.74
C ARG A 58 14.29 27.76 11.77
N GLU A 59 14.51 29.02 11.39
CA GLU A 59 15.03 30.07 12.27
C GLU A 59 14.13 30.26 13.49
N ASN A 60 12.83 30.44 13.28
CA ASN A 60 11.87 30.65 14.37
C ASN A 60 11.82 29.46 15.34
N ILE A 61 11.83 28.23 14.83
CA ILE A 61 11.83 27.02 15.67
C ILE A 61 13.14 26.91 16.46
N LEU A 62 14.29 27.07 15.80
CA LEU A 62 15.60 26.96 16.46
C LEU A 62 15.77 28.05 17.51
N SER A 63 15.41 29.29 17.21
CA SER A 63 15.48 30.40 18.16
C SER A 63 14.60 30.15 19.39
N TYR A 64 13.40 29.59 19.23
CA TYR A 64 12.56 29.21 20.37
C TYR A 64 13.23 28.12 21.23
N LEU A 65 13.75 27.06 20.60
CA LEU A 65 14.42 25.97 21.31
C LEU A 65 15.69 26.44 22.04
N GLU A 66 16.46 27.35 21.43
CA GLU A 66 17.66 27.95 22.02
C GLU A 66 17.34 28.87 23.20
N GLN A 67 16.21 29.57 23.18
CA GLN A 67 15.75 30.37 24.32
C GLN A 67 15.35 29.50 25.52
N ASN A 68 14.88 28.27 25.27
CA ASN A 68 14.40 27.36 26.31
C ASN A 68 15.46 26.32 26.76
N GLY A 69 16.62 26.26 26.10
CA GLY A 69 17.71 25.39 26.52
C GLY A 69 18.76 25.14 25.44
N VAL A 70 19.60 24.13 25.67
CA VAL A 70 20.62 23.73 24.68
C VAL A 70 19.94 22.93 23.57
N THR A 71 20.03 23.43 22.33
CA THR A 71 19.51 22.74 21.14
C THR A 71 20.57 21.81 20.56
N GLN A 72 20.21 20.56 20.32
CA GLN A 72 21.07 19.53 19.74
C GLN A 72 20.31 18.68 18.72
N THR A 73 21.06 17.96 17.90
CA THR A 73 20.50 16.99 16.94
C THR A 73 20.84 15.57 17.40
N ALA A 74 19.86 14.68 17.43
CA ALA A 74 20.08 13.25 17.61
C ALA A 74 19.65 12.51 16.35
N ASN A 75 20.53 11.64 15.85
CA ASN A 75 20.19 10.69 14.79
C ASN A 75 20.13 9.28 15.38
N ILE A 76 18.99 8.61 15.18
CA ILE A 76 18.68 7.29 15.72
C ILE A 76 18.41 6.33 14.57
N TRP A 77 19.12 5.22 14.50
CA TRP A 77 18.93 4.23 13.45
C TRP A 77 17.54 3.60 13.51
N ALA A 78 16.94 3.34 12.34
CA ALA A 78 15.64 2.71 12.19
C ALA A 78 15.65 1.77 10.98
N ARG A 79 16.67 0.90 10.86
CA ARG A 79 16.99 0.19 9.61
C ARG A 79 15.89 -0.75 9.11
N LYS A 80 15.02 -1.20 10.01
CA LYS A 80 13.90 -2.12 9.70
C LYS A 80 12.55 -1.41 9.72
N ILE A 81 12.51 -0.08 9.65
CA ILE A 81 11.26 0.67 9.71
C ILE A 81 10.31 0.26 8.58
N GLU A 82 9.06 -0.01 8.94
CA GLU A 82 7.99 -0.29 7.99
C GLU A 82 7.44 1.00 7.39
N PHE A 83 7.06 0.94 6.11
CA PHE A 83 6.58 2.10 5.35
C PHE A 83 5.05 2.13 5.19
N GLU A 84 4.31 1.38 6.02
CA GLU A 84 2.85 1.43 5.99
C GLU A 84 2.33 2.67 6.75
N ARG A 85 1.36 3.38 6.15
CA ARG A 85 0.76 4.60 6.71
C ARG A 85 0.33 4.42 8.17
N LYS A 86 -0.39 3.35 8.47
CA LYS A 86 -0.89 3.06 9.83
C LYS A 86 0.24 2.84 10.83
N ALA A 87 1.27 2.10 10.44
CA ALA A 87 2.43 1.83 11.27
C ALA A 87 3.20 3.12 11.58
N ILE A 88 3.40 3.97 10.56
CA ILE A 88 4.05 5.28 10.71
C ILE A 88 3.22 6.21 11.60
N ASP A 89 1.91 6.32 11.40
CA ASP A 89 1.05 7.18 12.22
C ASP A 89 1.01 6.73 13.70
N SER A 90 1.00 5.41 13.94
CA SER A 90 1.11 4.83 15.28
C SER A 90 2.44 5.18 15.93
N LEU A 91 3.55 4.98 15.20
CA LEU A 91 4.90 5.31 15.67
C LEU A 91 5.03 6.80 16.02
N LYS A 92 4.53 7.68 15.15
CA LYS A 92 4.56 9.13 15.36
C LYS A 92 3.80 9.53 16.62
N THR A 93 2.65 8.91 16.85
CA THR A 93 1.83 9.15 18.06
C THR A 93 2.56 8.72 19.32
N GLU A 94 3.16 7.53 19.33
CA GLU A 94 3.88 6.99 20.49
C GLU A 94 5.12 7.84 20.82
N ILE A 95 5.90 8.22 19.80
CA ILE A 95 7.05 9.12 19.98
C ILE A 95 6.59 10.46 20.56
N ARG A 96 5.57 11.09 19.97
CA ARG A 96 5.06 12.39 20.47
C ARG A 96 4.66 12.31 21.93
N ASN A 97 3.87 11.30 22.30
CA ASN A 97 3.37 11.15 23.67
C ASN A 97 4.54 10.94 24.65
N ALA A 98 5.49 10.06 24.31
CA ALA A 98 6.63 9.76 25.16
C ALA A 98 7.56 10.98 25.38
N LEU A 99 7.70 11.85 24.38
CA LEU A 99 8.45 13.10 24.49
C LEU A 99 7.70 14.13 25.35
N LYS A 100 6.39 14.32 25.11
CA LYS A 100 5.55 15.24 25.88
C LYS A 100 5.46 14.88 27.36
N GLU A 101 5.29 13.60 27.69
CA GLU A 101 5.29 13.11 29.08
C GLU A 101 6.56 13.51 29.86
N ARG A 102 7.68 13.62 29.15
CA ARG A 102 8.99 13.96 29.72
C ARG A 102 9.36 15.43 29.52
N LYS A 103 8.43 16.24 29.00
CA LYS A 103 8.58 17.66 28.69
C LYS A 103 9.72 17.99 27.73
N ILE A 104 10.02 17.06 26.81
CA ILE A 104 11.09 17.23 25.82
C ILE A 104 10.52 17.96 24.61
N GLU A 105 11.14 19.10 24.28
CA GLU A 105 10.73 19.95 23.18
C GLU A 105 11.61 19.77 21.96
N GLY A 106 10.98 19.72 20.78
CA GLY A 106 11.70 19.61 19.52
C GLY A 106 10.84 19.10 18.38
N VAL A 107 11.54 18.82 17.29
CA VAL A 107 10.99 18.29 16.04
C VAL A 107 11.61 16.93 15.76
N VAL A 108 10.78 15.96 15.44
CA VAL A 108 11.21 14.62 15.01
C VAL A 108 10.85 14.43 13.53
N GLU A 109 11.79 13.93 12.75
CA GLU A 109 11.64 13.62 11.34
C GLU A 109 12.06 12.17 11.07
N ILE A 110 11.26 11.44 10.29
CA ILE A 110 11.56 10.07 9.87
C ILE A 110 12.12 10.14 8.45
N HIS A 111 13.39 9.77 8.30
CA HIS A 111 14.10 9.81 7.02
C HIS A 111 14.33 8.40 6.50
N LEU A 112 13.76 8.08 5.34
CA LEU A 112 13.91 6.74 4.74
C LEU A 112 15.28 6.55 4.11
N GLN A 113 15.79 7.62 3.50
CA GLN A 113 17.13 7.62 2.99
C GLN A 113 17.74 9.02 2.99
N ASP A 114 18.87 9.12 3.67
CA ASP A 114 19.74 10.28 3.65
C ASP A 114 21.08 9.91 3.04
N ARG A 115 21.63 10.78 2.19
CA ARG A 115 22.92 10.58 1.55
C ARG A 115 24.09 10.64 2.54
N GLU A 116 23.96 11.41 3.61
CA GLU A 116 25.01 11.57 4.63
C GLU A 116 25.08 10.37 5.55
N ILE A 117 23.91 9.84 5.90
CA ILE A 117 23.76 8.78 6.91
C ILE A 117 23.65 7.40 6.25
N ASN A 118 23.21 7.36 4.99
CA ASN A 118 23.12 6.18 4.14
C ASN A 118 22.32 5.02 4.75
N SER A 119 21.26 5.36 5.47
CA SER A 119 20.33 4.40 6.05
C SER A 119 19.08 5.09 6.60
N PRO A 120 17.95 4.37 6.70
CA PRO A 120 16.78 4.85 7.41
C PRO A 120 17.12 5.22 8.85
N HIS A 121 16.67 6.39 9.29
CA HIS A 121 16.90 6.90 10.63
C HIS A 121 15.83 7.92 11.02
N ILE A 122 15.71 8.16 12.31
CA ILE A 122 14.93 9.24 12.90
C ILE A 122 15.90 10.36 13.29
N GLN A 123 15.61 11.58 12.84
CA GLN A 123 16.32 12.78 13.26
C GLN A 123 15.46 13.54 14.27
N PHE A 124 15.99 13.79 15.45
CA PHE A 124 15.41 14.70 16.43
C PHE A 124 16.25 15.97 16.50
N VAL A 125 15.62 17.15 16.45
CA VAL A 125 16.25 18.45 16.68
C VAL A 125 15.48 19.14 17.79
N GLY A 126 16.14 19.41 18.92
CA GLY A 126 15.45 19.92 20.10
C GLY A 126 16.32 19.99 21.35
N ASN A 127 15.65 20.23 22.48
CA ASN A 127 16.27 20.22 23.79
C ASN A 127 16.42 18.78 24.31
N ASP A 128 17.35 18.55 25.24
CA ASP A 128 17.58 17.24 25.85
C ASP A 128 17.79 16.09 24.84
N ALA A 129 18.48 16.35 23.73
CA ALA A 129 18.68 15.37 22.65
C ALA A 129 19.21 14.00 23.10
N PRO A 130 20.15 13.87 24.08
CA PRO A 130 20.57 12.57 24.60
C PRO A 130 19.42 11.76 25.23
N LYS A 131 18.49 12.45 25.90
CA LYS A 131 17.32 11.81 26.52
C LYS A 131 16.29 11.44 25.46
N ALA A 132 16.03 12.34 24.51
CA ALA A 132 15.16 12.10 23.36
C ALA A 132 15.63 10.89 22.53
N GLU A 133 16.92 10.82 22.25
CA GLU A 133 17.57 9.71 21.54
C GLU A 133 17.26 8.36 22.19
N LYS A 134 17.43 8.26 23.50
CA LYS A 134 17.18 7.02 24.24
C LYS A 134 15.70 6.62 24.18
N ILE A 135 14.78 7.56 24.38
CA ILE A 135 13.33 7.30 24.33
C ILE A 135 12.91 6.81 22.95
N ILE A 136 13.33 7.52 21.90
CA ILE A 136 13.00 7.17 20.52
C ILE A 136 13.57 5.79 20.20
N ALA A 137 14.82 5.52 20.58
CA ALA A 137 15.46 4.24 20.34
C ALA A 137 14.76 3.07 21.07
N GLU A 138 14.31 3.27 22.32
CA GLU A 138 13.51 2.28 23.06
C GLU A 138 12.20 1.94 22.35
N ILE A 139 11.51 2.96 21.81
CA ILE A 139 10.29 2.76 21.01
C ILE A 139 10.61 1.97 19.73
N LEU A 140 11.67 2.34 19.01
CA LEU A 140 12.06 1.65 17.78
C LEU A 140 12.37 0.16 18.02
N VAL A 141 13.08 -0.16 19.09
CA VAL A 141 13.37 -1.55 19.47
C VAL A 141 12.10 -2.31 19.85
N LYS A 142 11.19 -1.68 20.60
CA LYS A 142 9.89 -2.28 20.96
C LYS A 142 9.06 -2.67 19.74
N HIS A 143 9.16 -1.90 18.64
CA HIS A 143 8.49 -2.18 17.36
C HIS A 143 9.30 -3.06 16.41
N ASN A 144 10.47 -3.57 16.83
CA ASN A 144 11.41 -4.33 16.00
C ASN A 144 11.96 -3.57 14.77
N TYR A 145 11.94 -2.23 14.81
CA TYR A 145 12.56 -1.39 13.78
C TYR A 145 14.08 -1.26 13.93
N GLU A 146 14.60 -1.68 15.09
CA GLU A 146 16.02 -1.92 15.34
C GLU A 146 16.23 -3.15 16.24
N ASP A 147 17.42 -3.74 16.17
CA ASP A 147 17.76 -4.96 16.90
C ASP A 147 17.96 -4.74 18.40
N SER A 148 18.52 -3.60 18.78
CA SER A 148 18.84 -3.29 20.17
C SER A 148 19.00 -1.79 20.38
N LEU A 149 18.91 -1.37 21.64
CA LEU A 149 19.09 0.03 22.02
C LEU A 149 20.48 0.53 21.60
N GLU A 150 21.51 -0.27 21.87
CA GLU A 150 22.89 0.04 21.48
C GLU A 150 23.01 0.18 19.96
N SER A 151 22.40 -0.73 19.21
CA SER A 151 22.38 -0.68 17.75
C SER A 151 21.75 0.61 17.22
N ALA A 152 20.64 1.04 17.83
CA ALA A 152 19.89 2.23 17.45
C ALA A 152 20.64 3.55 17.69
N ILE A 153 21.42 3.65 18.77
CA ILE A 153 22.06 4.91 19.19
C ILE A 153 23.56 5.00 18.84
N SER A 154 24.21 3.86 18.61
CA SER A 154 25.66 3.76 18.47
C SER A 154 26.19 4.48 17.22
N LYS A 155 27.38 5.07 17.37
CA LYS A 155 28.19 5.60 16.26
C LYS A 155 29.02 4.52 15.56
N GLY A 156 29.16 3.35 16.19
CA GLY A 156 29.97 2.22 15.70
C GLY A 156 29.18 1.19 14.88
N THR A 157 27.85 1.33 14.80
CA THR A 157 27.02 0.47 13.96
C THR A 157 27.15 0.84 12.49
N LYS A 158 27.25 -0.19 11.63
CA LYS A 158 27.31 0.01 10.18
C LYS A 158 25.94 0.49 9.65
N PRO A 159 25.92 1.51 8.78
CA PRO A 159 24.73 1.87 8.00
C PRO A 159 24.18 0.69 7.20
N ALA A 160 22.87 0.68 6.95
CA ALA A 160 22.20 -0.36 6.15
C ALA A 160 22.86 -0.61 4.78
N TYR A 161 23.38 0.44 4.15
CA TYR A 161 23.97 0.35 2.82
C TYR A 161 25.51 0.54 2.82
N PHE A 162 26.18 0.21 3.93
CA PHE A 162 27.62 0.39 4.08
C PHE A 162 28.46 -0.32 3.00
N GLU A 163 27.97 -1.44 2.47
CA GLU A 163 28.68 -2.27 1.48
C GLU A 163 28.36 -1.90 0.02
N LEU A 164 27.43 -0.97 -0.21
CA LEU A 164 27.04 -0.55 -1.56
C LEU A 164 27.93 0.61 -2.03
N GLU A 165 28.46 0.49 -3.25
CA GLU A 165 29.14 1.62 -3.91
C GLU A 165 28.17 2.79 -4.10
N SER A 166 28.70 4.03 -4.04
CA SER A 166 27.90 5.27 -4.06
C SER A 166 26.90 5.37 -5.22
N LYS A 167 27.25 4.81 -6.39
CA LYS A 167 26.39 4.77 -7.59
C LYS A 167 25.17 3.85 -7.48
N PHE A 168 25.20 2.89 -6.56
CA PHE A 168 24.11 1.94 -6.30
C PHE A 168 23.30 2.31 -5.05
N LEU A 169 23.69 3.38 -4.35
CA LEU A 169 22.87 3.87 -3.25
C LEU A 169 21.52 4.29 -3.80
N PRO A 170 20.42 3.93 -3.12
CA PRO A 170 19.11 4.34 -3.57
C PRO A 170 19.03 5.87 -3.66
N ARG A 171 18.17 6.40 -4.53
CA ARG A 171 18.00 7.86 -4.62
C ARG A 171 17.24 8.33 -3.38
N ARG A 172 17.58 9.51 -2.87
CA ARG A 172 16.85 10.17 -1.77
C ARG A 172 15.34 9.96 -1.91
N GLN A 173 14.72 9.44 -0.85
CA GLN A 173 13.29 9.16 -0.79
C GLN A 173 12.66 10.00 0.32
N ILE A 174 11.65 10.80 -0.06
CA ILE A 174 10.83 11.56 0.89
C ILE A 174 9.74 10.62 1.41
N LEU A 175 9.51 10.63 2.72
CA LEU A 175 8.56 9.71 3.36
C LEU A 175 7.15 9.88 2.78
N SER A 176 6.69 11.13 2.63
CA SER A 176 5.35 11.40 2.11
C SER A 176 5.11 10.85 0.70
N ASP A 177 6.14 10.87 -0.14
CA ASP A 177 6.04 10.38 -1.52
C ASP A 177 5.97 8.86 -1.54
N ARG A 178 6.74 8.21 -0.65
CA ARG A 178 6.71 6.76 -0.49
C ARG A 178 5.36 6.28 0.03
N LEU A 179 4.82 6.93 1.06
CA LEU A 179 3.49 6.63 1.60
C LEU A 179 2.40 6.77 0.52
N ALA A 180 2.44 7.85 -0.27
CA ALA A 180 1.48 8.07 -1.35
C ALA A 180 1.62 7.05 -2.51
N GLN A 181 2.80 6.47 -2.72
CA GLN A 181 3.00 5.39 -3.68
C GLN A 181 2.40 4.08 -3.17
N ASP A 182 2.69 3.72 -1.92
CA ASP A 182 2.16 2.49 -1.31
C ASP A 182 0.63 2.53 -1.20
N GLU A 183 0.03 3.67 -0.86
CA GLU A 183 -1.43 3.86 -0.85
C GLU A 183 -2.05 3.67 -2.24
N ARG A 184 -1.45 4.24 -3.29
CA ARG A 184 -1.90 4.05 -4.68
C ARG A 184 -1.83 2.59 -5.10
N TYR A 185 -0.75 1.91 -4.75
CA TYR A 185 -0.57 0.50 -5.06
C TYR A 185 -1.63 -0.39 -4.37
N ILE A 186 -1.94 -0.12 -3.10
CA ILE A 186 -3.00 -0.84 -2.37
C ILE A 186 -4.36 -0.63 -3.05
N GLN A 187 -4.71 0.62 -3.38
CA GLN A 187 -5.96 0.95 -4.07
C GLN A 187 -6.08 0.26 -5.43
N GLU A 188 -5.01 0.24 -6.23
CA GLU A 188 -4.99 -0.46 -7.51
C GLU A 188 -5.22 -1.96 -7.35
N ARG A 189 -4.59 -2.60 -6.35
CA ARG A 189 -4.81 -4.03 -6.07
C ARG A 189 -6.25 -4.32 -5.66
N GLU A 190 -6.83 -3.49 -4.80
CA GLU A 190 -8.23 -3.63 -4.37
C GLU A 190 -9.19 -3.51 -5.56
N GLN A 191 -8.97 -2.53 -6.45
CA GLN A 191 -9.76 -2.38 -7.67
C GLN A 191 -9.63 -3.59 -8.60
N ILE A 192 -8.43 -4.13 -8.78
CA ILE A 192 -8.22 -5.34 -9.59
C ILE A 192 -8.99 -6.52 -8.97
N GLN A 193 -8.93 -6.68 -7.65
CA GLN A 193 -9.62 -7.76 -6.96
C GLN A 193 -11.14 -7.64 -7.06
N GLN A 194 -11.69 -6.42 -6.93
CA GLN A 194 -13.12 -6.17 -7.11
C GLN A 194 -13.58 -6.50 -8.54
N ARG A 195 -12.81 -6.08 -9.57
CA ARG A 195 -13.10 -6.42 -10.97
C ARG A 195 -13.05 -7.92 -11.23
N GLN A 196 -12.13 -8.65 -10.59
CA GLN A 196 -12.07 -10.11 -10.70
C GLN A 196 -13.28 -10.76 -10.06
N GLN A 197 -13.67 -10.35 -8.86
CA GLN A 197 -14.88 -10.85 -8.18
C GLN A 197 -16.15 -10.57 -8.98
N GLU A 198 -16.25 -9.39 -9.60
CA GLU A 198 -17.38 -9.04 -10.45
C GLU A 198 -17.44 -9.92 -11.71
N LYS A 199 -16.30 -10.12 -12.38
CA LYS A 199 -16.21 -11.05 -13.53
C LYS A 199 -16.59 -12.48 -13.14
N GLU A 200 -16.17 -12.96 -11.97
CA GLU A 200 -16.55 -14.27 -11.47
C GLU A 200 -18.07 -14.38 -11.22
N ARG A 201 -18.68 -13.33 -10.65
CA ARG A 201 -20.14 -13.27 -10.47
C ARG A 201 -20.88 -13.30 -11.80
N GLN A 202 -20.49 -12.45 -12.75
CA GLN A 202 -21.08 -12.42 -14.10
C GLN A 202 -20.92 -13.79 -14.79
N THR A 203 -19.77 -14.43 -14.65
CA THR A 203 -19.52 -15.77 -15.21
C THR A 203 -20.46 -16.80 -14.58
N LYS A 204 -20.63 -16.80 -13.25
CA LYS A 204 -21.56 -17.69 -12.54
C LYS A 204 -23.01 -17.47 -12.98
N GLU A 205 -23.44 -16.22 -13.16
CA GLU A 205 -24.77 -15.88 -13.65
C GLU A 205 -24.99 -16.37 -15.09
N LEU A 206 -24.01 -16.18 -15.98
CA LEU A 206 -24.04 -16.72 -17.34
C LEU A 206 -24.18 -18.25 -17.34
N PHE A 207 -23.39 -18.96 -16.53
CA PHE A 207 -23.50 -20.42 -16.41
C PHE A 207 -24.85 -20.86 -15.86
N LYS A 208 -25.41 -20.12 -14.88
CA LYS A 208 -26.75 -20.38 -14.36
C LYS A 208 -27.82 -20.21 -15.46
N GLY A 209 -27.76 -19.12 -16.21
CA GLY A 209 -28.67 -18.87 -17.34
C GLY A 209 -28.55 -19.91 -18.46
N ILE A 210 -27.33 -20.36 -18.77
CA ILE A 210 -27.10 -21.47 -19.72
C ILE A 210 -27.73 -22.77 -19.19
N SER A 211 -27.54 -23.08 -17.90
CA SER A 211 -28.10 -24.27 -17.26
C SER A 211 -29.63 -24.26 -17.28
N GLU A 212 -30.25 -23.12 -16.98
CA GLU A 212 -31.71 -22.94 -17.03
C GLU A 212 -32.26 -23.09 -18.45
N ARG A 213 -31.60 -22.49 -19.45
CA ARG A 213 -31.98 -22.69 -20.87
C ARG A 213 -31.80 -24.13 -21.33
N ALA A 214 -30.75 -24.82 -20.86
CA ALA A 214 -30.55 -26.23 -21.18
C ALA A 214 -31.64 -27.11 -20.57
N LYS A 215 -32.10 -26.80 -19.35
CA LYS A 215 -33.23 -27.49 -18.70
C LYS A 215 -34.53 -27.26 -19.47
N SER A 216 -34.87 -26.00 -19.79
CA SER A 216 -36.09 -25.70 -20.54
C SER A 216 -36.07 -26.34 -21.93
N PHE A 217 -34.92 -26.36 -22.60
CA PHE A 217 -34.77 -27.05 -23.88
C PHE A 217 -34.99 -28.57 -23.76
N ARG A 218 -34.46 -29.20 -22.70
CA ARG A 218 -34.73 -30.63 -22.42
C ARG A 218 -36.22 -30.89 -22.15
N GLU A 219 -36.88 -30.03 -21.40
CA GLU A 219 -38.33 -30.14 -21.13
C GLU A 219 -39.15 -30.00 -22.41
N ILE A 220 -38.79 -29.06 -23.29
CA ILE A 220 -39.41 -28.90 -24.62
C ILE A 220 -39.24 -30.18 -25.45
N LEU A 221 -38.04 -30.76 -25.50
CA LEU A 221 -37.79 -32.02 -26.21
C LEU A 221 -38.62 -33.19 -25.65
N LEU A 222 -38.70 -33.31 -24.32
CA LEU A 222 -39.50 -34.36 -23.67
C LEU A 222 -41.00 -34.20 -23.96
N ASN A 223 -41.50 -32.97 -24.03
CA ASN A 223 -42.90 -32.68 -24.35
C ASN A 223 -43.21 -32.88 -25.85
N LEU A 224 -42.24 -32.63 -26.73
CA LEU A 224 -42.32 -32.98 -28.16
C LEU A 224 -42.39 -34.49 -28.37
N ASP A 225 -41.61 -35.28 -27.62
CA ASP A 225 -41.69 -36.75 -27.68
C ASP A 225 -43.06 -37.24 -27.16
N LYS A 226 -43.58 -36.68 -26.07
CA LYS A 226 -44.91 -37.04 -25.53
C LYS A 226 -46.07 -36.65 -26.45
N THR A 227 -46.01 -35.50 -27.10
CA THR A 227 -47.04 -35.05 -28.06
C THR A 227 -46.97 -35.84 -29.38
N ALA A 228 -45.78 -36.22 -29.82
CA ALA A 228 -45.59 -37.16 -30.93
C ALA A 228 -46.21 -38.54 -30.65
N HIS A 229 -46.23 -38.99 -29.39
CA HIS A 229 -46.91 -40.23 -28.97
C HIS A 229 -48.44 -40.10 -28.84
N PHE A 230 -48.99 -38.89 -28.72
CA PHE A 230 -50.45 -38.68 -28.65
C PHE A 230 -51.10 -38.40 -30.01
N SER A 231 -50.34 -37.92 -31.00
CA SER A 231 -50.84 -37.67 -32.36
C SER A 231 -50.16 -38.57 -33.38
N SER A 232 -50.44 -39.87 -33.32
CA SER A 232 -50.73 -40.74 -34.47
C SER A 232 -50.38 -42.19 -34.15
N GLY A 233 -51.27 -43.12 -34.54
CA GLY A 233 -50.91 -44.51 -34.79
C GLY A 233 -50.00 -44.67 -36.02
N LYS A 234 -48.98 -43.81 -36.17
CA LYS A 234 -47.95 -43.88 -37.20
C LYS A 234 -46.59 -43.65 -36.55
N GLU A 235 -45.69 -44.61 -36.74
CA GLU A 235 -44.30 -44.58 -36.26
C GLU A 235 -43.63 -43.23 -36.52
N SER A 236 -43.01 -42.67 -35.49
CA SER A 236 -42.25 -41.44 -35.55
C SER A 236 -41.06 -41.58 -36.52
N LYS A 237 -40.70 -40.52 -37.26
CA LYS A 237 -39.47 -40.50 -38.10
C LYS A 237 -38.22 -40.84 -37.28
N ILE A 238 -38.20 -40.53 -35.99
CA ILE A 238 -37.08 -40.82 -35.09
C ILE A 238 -37.04 -42.32 -34.76
N GLU A 239 -38.20 -42.96 -34.57
CA GLU A 239 -38.29 -44.42 -34.40
C GLU A 239 -37.91 -45.15 -35.68
N GLN A 240 -38.32 -44.66 -36.85
CA GLN A 240 -37.89 -45.21 -38.14
C GLN A 240 -36.37 -45.14 -38.30
N ILE A 241 -35.74 -44.02 -37.92
CA ILE A 241 -34.28 -43.87 -37.95
C ILE A 241 -33.60 -44.81 -36.96
N ARG A 242 -34.14 -44.98 -35.74
CA ARG A 242 -33.61 -45.96 -34.77
C ARG A 242 -33.72 -47.39 -35.29
N LYS A 243 -34.86 -47.77 -35.87
CA LYS A 243 -35.10 -49.11 -36.45
C LYS A 243 -34.12 -49.41 -37.59
N ILE A 244 -33.91 -48.45 -38.49
CA ILE A 244 -32.96 -48.55 -39.61
C ILE A 244 -31.51 -48.67 -39.08
N LYS A 245 -31.15 -47.92 -38.02
CA LYS A 245 -29.81 -48.01 -37.43
C LYS A 245 -29.57 -49.30 -36.63
N SER A 246 -30.62 -49.95 -36.15
CA SER A 246 -30.53 -51.22 -35.42
C SER A 246 -30.62 -52.46 -36.33
N MET A 247 -30.84 -52.30 -37.64
CA MET A 247 -30.92 -53.42 -38.57
C MET A 247 -29.52 -53.99 -38.90
N PRO A 248 -29.38 -55.32 -39.00
CA PRO A 248 -28.20 -55.95 -39.56
C PRO A 248 -27.93 -55.48 -41.00
N THR A 249 -26.66 -55.39 -41.38
CA THR A 249 -26.22 -54.85 -42.68
C THR A 249 -26.83 -55.57 -43.89
N GLU A 250 -27.13 -56.86 -43.77
CA GLU A 250 -27.75 -57.65 -44.84
C GLU A 250 -29.23 -57.30 -45.06
N GLU A 251 -29.98 -57.01 -43.99
CA GLU A 251 -31.38 -56.56 -44.09
C GLU A 251 -31.50 -55.15 -44.70
N LEU A 252 -30.53 -54.27 -44.41
CA LEU A 252 -30.45 -52.95 -45.01
C LEU A 252 -30.20 -53.00 -46.52
N LYS A 253 -29.37 -53.94 -46.98
CA LYS A 253 -29.13 -54.15 -48.43
C LYS A 253 -30.39 -54.63 -49.13
N GLU A 254 -31.09 -55.62 -48.58
CA GLU A 254 -32.36 -56.12 -49.17
C GLU A 254 -33.44 -55.03 -49.23
N ALA A 255 -33.59 -54.24 -48.17
CA ALA A 255 -34.54 -53.12 -48.13
C ALA A 255 -34.22 -52.05 -49.19
N TYR A 256 -32.93 -51.74 -49.41
CA TYR A 256 -32.49 -50.83 -50.45
C TYR A 256 -32.79 -51.37 -51.87
N PHE A 257 -32.52 -52.64 -52.14
CA PHE A 257 -32.80 -53.26 -53.44
C PHE A 257 -34.30 -53.37 -53.74
N LYS A 258 -35.14 -53.65 -52.74
CA LYS A 258 -36.61 -53.64 -52.89
C LYS A 258 -37.14 -52.26 -53.26
N LYS A 259 -36.67 -51.20 -52.59
CA LYS A 259 -37.08 -49.81 -52.89
C LYS A 259 -36.64 -49.35 -54.28
N ARG A 260 -35.48 -49.82 -54.75
CA ARG A 260 -34.94 -49.48 -56.06
C ARG A 260 -35.66 -50.20 -57.21
N LYS A 261 -36.25 -51.38 -56.97
CA LYS A 261 -37.12 -52.09 -57.93
C LYS A 261 -38.53 -51.50 -58.07
N GLN A 262 -38.97 -50.67 -57.12
CA GLN A 262 -40.29 -50.03 -57.11
C GLN A 262 -40.28 -48.60 -57.68
N ARG A 263 -39.11 -48.11 -58.11
CA ARG A 263 -38.93 -46.85 -58.83
C ARG A 263 -38.68 -47.14 -60.30
#